data_AF-A0A9D2KD30-F1
#
_entry.id   AF-A0A9D2KD30-F1
#
_cell.length_a   1.000
_cell.length_b   1.000
_cell.length_c   1.000
_cell.angle_alpha   90.00
_cell.angle_beta   90.00
_cell.angle_gamma   90.00
#
_symmetry.space_group_name_H-M   'P 1'
#
loop_
_entity.id
_entity.type
_entity.pdbx_description
1 polymer ?
#
loop_
_entity_poly.entity_id
_entity_poly.type
_entity_poly.pdbx_seq_one_letter_code
_entity_poly.pdbx_strand_id
1 'polypeptide(L)'
;MAFLDIERVINQKDVDSRFKLVHLAALRAKELNDPDENTVLADLKPGEKVTSKALSDIVRNRVKFVEITDEQEEAEEENKENK
;
A
#
# COMPACT_ATOMS: atom_id res chain seq x y z
N MET A 1 17.85 -2.72 -10.54
CA MET A 1 17.87 -4.20 -10.40
C MET A 1 16.91 -4.49 -9.27
N ALA A 2 15.88 -5.33 -9.47
CA ALA A 2 14.78 -5.46 -8.52
C ALA A 2 15.20 -5.65 -7.05
N PHE A 3 16.30 -6.37 -6.80
CA PHE A 3 16.85 -6.59 -5.46
C PHE A 3 17.44 -5.32 -4.81
N LEU A 4 18.20 -4.52 -5.58
CA LEU A 4 18.75 -3.23 -5.14
C LEU A 4 17.64 -2.20 -4.85
N ASP A 5 16.55 -2.27 -5.60
CA ASP A 5 15.41 -1.37 -5.46
C ASP A 5 14.57 -1.69 -4.20
N ILE A 6 14.49 -2.97 -3.80
CA ILE A 6 13.81 -3.41 -2.57
C ILE A 6 14.62 -3.06 -1.31
N GLU A 7 15.94 -3.29 -1.30
CA GLU A 7 16.82 -2.92 -0.18
C GLU A 7 16.80 -1.42 0.11
N ARG A 8 16.66 -0.59 -0.93
CA ARG A 8 16.51 0.87 -0.76
C ARG A 8 15.24 1.25 -0.01
N VAL A 9 14.16 0.49 -0.19
CA VAL A 9 12.82 0.78 0.34
C VAL A 9 12.69 0.29 1.78
N ILE A 10 13.29 -0.86 2.11
CA ILE A 10 13.35 -1.36 3.49
C ILE A 10 14.06 -0.36 4.42
N ASN A 11 15.03 0.40 3.90
CA ASN A 11 15.71 1.45 4.67
C ASN A 11 14.89 2.75 4.84
N GLN A 12 13.68 2.83 4.28
CA GLN A 12 12.77 3.95 4.53
C GLN A 12 12.03 3.71 5.86
N LYS A 13 11.93 4.77 6.68
CA LYS A 13 11.31 4.71 8.03
C LYS A 13 9.92 4.09 8.05
N ASP A 14 9.17 4.24 6.96
CA ASP A 14 7.76 3.85 6.89
C ASP A 14 7.59 2.34 6.63
N VAL A 15 8.59 1.70 6.03
CA VAL A 15 8.54 0.30 5.62
C VAL A 15 9.36 -0.59 6.54
N ASP A 16 10.49 -0.13 7.08
CA ASP A 16 11.40 -0.62 8.17
C ASP A 16 11.71 -2.14 8.33
N SER A 17 10.92 -3.00 7.71
CA SER A 17 10.88 -4.45 7.79
C SER A 17 10.43 -5.04 6.45
N ARG A 18 11.09 -6.14 6.06
CA ARG A 18 10.68 -6.92 4.87
C ARG A 18 9.26 -7.47 5.00
N PHE A 19 8.82 -7.77 6.22
CA PHE A 19 7.47 -8.28 6.48
C PHE A 19 6.43 -7.18 6.28
N LYS A 20 6.69 -5.97 6.78
CA LYS A 20 5.83 -4.80 6.59
C LYS A 20 5.75 -4.44 5.10
N LEU A 21 6.86 -4.48 4.36
CA LEU A 21 6.84 -4.32 2.89
C LEU A 21 5.89 -5.30 2.19
N VAL A 22 5.98 -6.60 2.53
CA VAL A 22 5.11 -7.63 1.93
C VAL A 22 3.65 -7.40 2.30
N HIS A 23 3.38 -7.03 3.55
CA HIS A 23 2.03 -6.74 4.03
C HIS A 23 1.41 -5.55 3.28
N LEU A 24 2.14 -4.43 3.18
CA LEU A 24 1.73 -3.25 2.42
C LEU A 24 1.49 -3.57 0.94
N ALA A 25 2.36 -4.39 0.33
CA ALA A 25 2.19 -4.84 -1.05
C ALA A 25 0.93 -5.68 -1.23
N ALA A 26 0.55 -6.50 -0.25
CA ALA A 26 -0.67 -7.30 -0.28
C ALA A 26 -1.93 -6.43 -0.18
N LEU A 27 -1.95 -5.46 0.74
CA LEU A 27 -3.04 -4.48 0.87
C LEU A 27 -3.23 -3.71 -0.43
N ARG A 28 -2.13 -3.18 -0.98
CA ARG A 28 -2.15 -2.45 -2.23
C ARG A 28 -2.59 -3.31 -3.42
N ALA A 29 -2.19 -4.57 -3.48
CA ALA A 29 -2.64 -5.49 -4.51
C ALA A 29 -4.15 -5.79 -4.40
N LYS A 30 -4.70 -5.81 -3.18
CA LYS A 30 -6.15 -5.94 -2.94
C LYS A 30 -6.90 -4.71 -3.47
N GLU A 31 -6.45 -3.50 -3.15
CA GLU A 31 -7.02 -2.25 -3.70
C GLU A 31 -6.98 -2.21 -5.24
N LEU A 32 -5.90 -2.68 -5.85
CA LEU A 32 -5.79 -2.72 -7.32
C LEU A 32 -6.73 -3.75 -7.95
N ASN A 33 -7.12 -4.81 -7.22
CA ASN A 33 -8.08 -5.79 -7.70
C ASN A 33 -9.53 -5.34 -7.55
N ASP A 34 -9.81 -4.51 -6.53
CA ASP A 34 -11.14 -3.98 -6.22
C ASP A 34 -11.05 -2.46 -5.99
N PRO A 35 -10.86 -1.67 -7.05
CA PRO A 35 -10.63 -0.25 -6.95
C PRO A 35 -11.90 0.52 -6.62
N ASP A 36 -11.80 1.46 -5.69
CA ASP A 36 -12.84 2.45 -5.38
C ASP A 36 -12.57 3.80 -6.05
N GLU A 37 -13.42 4.80 -5.77
CA GLU A 37 -13.30 6.16 -6.33
C GLU A 37 -12.01 6.89 -5.90
N ASN A 38 -11.40 6.46 -4.79
CA ASN A 38 -10.17 7.06 -4.23
C ASN A 38 -8.91 6.30 -4.66
N THR A 39 -9.07 5.14 -5.28
CA THR A 39 -7.96 4.28 -5.67
C THR A 39 -7.21 4.93 -6.81
N VAL A 40 -5.97 5.34 -6.55
CA VAL A 40 -5.07 5.82 -7.59
C VAL A 40 -4.75 4.65 -8.52
N LEU A 41 -5.50 4.50 -9.60
CA LEU A 41 -5.28 3.50 -10.61
C LEU A 41 -4.02 3.86 -11.41
N ALA A 42 -2.90 3.26 -11.06
CA ALA A 42 -1.69 3.39 -11.84
C ALA A 42 -1.78 2.41 -13.02
N ASP A 43 -1.74 2.91 -14.26
CA ASP A 43 -1.80 2.14 -15.52
C ASP A 43 -1.22 0.72 -15.37
N LEU A 44 -2.09 -0.27 -15.20
CA LEU A 44 -1.69 -1.66 -15.11
C LEU A 44 -1.38 -2.10 -16.53
N LYS A 45 -0.13 -2.43 -16.82
CA LYS A 45 0.22 -2.83 -18.18
C LYS A 45 -0.44 -4.17 -18.51
N PRO A 46 -0.84 -4.42 -19.77
CA PRO A 46 -1.36 -5.73 -20.17
C PRO A 46 -0.37 -6.85 -19.80
N GLY A 47 -0.82 -7.82 -19.00
CA GLY A 47 -0.02 -8.95 -18.53
C GLY A 47 0.81 -8.69 -17.26
N GLU A 48 0.78 -7.48 -16.70
CA GLU A 48 1.42 -7.18 -15.41
C GLU A 48 0.60 -7.75 -14.26
N LYS A 49 1.25 -8.48 -13.33
CA LYS A 49 0.59 -8.97 -12.12
C LYS A 49 0.38 -7.81 -11.15
N VAL A 50 -0.81 -7.74 -10.55
CA VAL A 50 -1.16 -6.73 -9.54
C VAL A 50 -0.18 -6.68 -8.37
N THR A 51 0.38 -7.82 -7.97
CA THR A 51 1.40 -7.90 -6.90
C THR A 51 2.74 -7.28 -7.32
N SER A 52 3.17 -7.50 -8.56
CA SER A 52 4.37 -6.87 -9.12
C SER A 52 4.20 -5.37 -9.28
N LYS A 53 2.99 -4.94 -9.66
CA LYS A 53 2.63 -3.52 -9.73
C LYS A 53 2.62 -2.88 -8.34
N ALA A 54 1.97 -3.50 -7.37
CA ALA A 54 1.91 -3.03 -5.99
C ALA A 54 3.33 -2.82 -5.41
N LEU A 55 4.20 -3.81 -5.55
CA LEU A 55 5.61 -3.67 -5.15
C LEU A 55 6.31 -2.50 -5.85
N SER A 56 6.07 -2.34 -7.16
CA SER A 56 6.66 -1.24 -7.93
C SER A 56 6.16 0.14 -7.50
N ASP A 57 4.89 0.26 -7.15
CA ASP A 57 4.28 1.50 -6.69
C ASP A 57 4.82 1.89 -5.31
N ILE A 58 4.98 0.92 -4.40
CA ILE A 58 5.61 1.12 -3.08
C ILE A 58 7.07 1.54 -3.24
N VAL A 59 7.84 0.82 -4.07
CA VAL A 59 9.27 1.10 -4.28
C VAL A 59 9.52 2.48 -4.90
N ARG A 60 8.57 2.96 -5.70
CA ARG A 60 8.62 4.29 -6.33
C ARG A 60 7.99 5.39 -5.48
N ASN A 61 7.60 5.08 -4.25
CA ASN A 61 6.96 6.00 -3.30
C ASN A 61 5.72 6.70 -3.88
N ARG A 62 4.95 5.97 -4.70
CA ARG A 62 3.72 6.47 -5.35
C ARG A 62 2.49 6.33 -4.46
N VAL A 63 2.62 5.59 -3.36
CA VAL A 63 1.57 5.33 -2.38
C VAL A 63 2.15 5.65 -1.01
N LYS A 64 1.45 6.44 -0.21
CA LYS A 64 1.77 6.69 1.19
C LYS A 64 0.85 5.86 2.05
N PHE A 65 1.43 5.09 2.97
CA PHE A 65 0.66 4.38 3.98
C PHE A 65 0.66 5.19 5.26
N VAL A 66 -0.51 5.33 5.86
CA VAL A 66 -0.68 5.94 7.18
C VAL A 66 -1.01 4.79 8.11
N GLU A 67 -0.21 4.63 9.16
CA GLU A 67 -0.47 3.66 10.22
C GLU A 67 -1.54 4.27 11.13
N ILE A 68 -2.71 3.64 11.16
CA ILE A 68 -3.83 4.05 12.00
C ILE A 68 -3.58 3.42 13.38
N THR A 69 -3.50 4.24 14.42
CA THR A 69 -3.40 3.77 15.81
C THR A 69 -4.80 3.49 16.37
N ASP A 70 -4.91 2.66 17.41
CA ASP A 70 -6.20 2.30 18.05
C ASP A 70 -7.13 3.51 18.32
N GLU A 71 -6.55 4.66 18.70
CA GLU A 71 -7.29 5.93 18.94
C GLU A 71 -7.98 6.51 17.69
N GLN A 72 -7.53 6.14 16.49
CA GLN A 72 -8.09 6.61 15.21
C GLN A 72 -9.14 5.64 14.64
N GLU A 73 -9.09 4.35 15.00
CA GLU A 73 -10.15 3.39 14.65
C GLU A 73 -11.45 3.71 15.40
N GLU A 74 -11.38 4.03 16.69
CA GLU A 74 -12.55 4.43 17.50
C GLU A 74 -13.26 5.68 16.93
N ALA A 75 -12.49 6.64 16.41
CA ALA A 75 -13.02 7.88 15.83
C ALA A 75 -13.70 7.69 14.45
N GLU A 76 -13.31 6.66 13.68
CA GLU A 76 -13.98 6.29 12.43
C GLU A 76 -15.25 5.47 12.68
N GLU A 77 -15.29 4.65 13.72
CA GLU A 77 -16.50 3.91 14.12
C GLU A 77 -17.59 4.84 14.66
N GLU A 78 -17.25 5.80 15.54
CA GLU A 78 -18.21 6.80 16.04
C GLU A 78 -18.81 7.70 14.95
N ASN A 79 -18.08 7.94 13.86
CA ASN A 79 -18.58 8.71 12.71
C ASN A 79 -19.47 7.89 11.76
N LYS A 80 -19.32 6.56 11.74
CA LYS A 80 -20.17 5.65 10.96
C LYS A 80 -21.49 5.34 11.65
N GLU A 81 -21.52 5.30 12.99
CA GLU A 81 -22.75 5.05 13.77
C GLU A 81 -23.70 6.26 13.84
N ASN A 82 -23.20 7.48 13.66
CA ASN A 82 -23.99 8.72 13.71
C ASN A 82 -24.53 9.20 12.34
N LYS A 83 -24.56 8.33 11.32
CA LYS A 83 -25.00 8.64 9.95
C LYS A 83 -26.13 7.72 9.50
#